data_AF-A0A667ZUU7-F1
#
_entry.id   AF-A0A667ZUU7-F1
#
_cell.length_a   1.000
_cell.length_b   1.000
_cell.length_c   1.000
_cell.angle_alpha   90.00
_cell.angle_beta   90.00
_cell.angle_gamma   90.00
#
_symmetry.space_group_name_H-M   'P 1'
#
loop_
_entity.id
_entity.type
_entity.pdbx_description
1 polymer ?
#
loop_
_entity_poly.entity_id
_entity_poly.type
_entity_poly.pdbx_seq_one_letter_code
_entity_poly.pdbx_strand_id
1 'polypeptide(L)'
;MIKALLSVLLVVMAVASSLGKPDKAIPKRGKRIPQTLSRGWGDQLIWAQTYEEALFWARSKNKPLMVIFHLEDCPHSAAMKKVVSEDKEIQRILDEDFVVLNLVYETTDKHLSPDGQYVPRIIFVDPSMTVRADITGRYSNRMYAYEPTDVKLLLANMEKAKKLLKTEL
;
A
#
# COMPACT_ATOMS: atom_id res chain seq x y z
N MET A 1 -23.58 -63.88 -32.65
CA MET A 1 -23.00 -62.70 -33.31
C MET A 1 -23.95 -61.52 -33.14
N ILE A 2 -23.43 -60.46 -32.52
CA ILE A 2 -23.87 -59.05 -32.58
C ILE A 2 -25.28 -58.73 -32.00
N LYS A 3 -25.38 -58.63 -30.67
CA LYS A 3 -26.34 -57.76 -29.98
C LYS A 3 -25.74 -57.24 -28.67
N ALA A 4 -24.66 -56.47 -28.76
CA ALA A 4 -24.08 -55.80 -27.59
C ALA A 4 -23.18 -54.62 -28.00
N LEU A 5 -23.69 -53.71 -28.84
CA LEU A 5 -22.89 -52.56 -29.30
C LEU A 5 -23.61 -51.20 -29.24
N LEU A 6 -24.77 -51.12 -28.57
CA LEU A 6 -25.57 -49.88 -28.57
C LEU A 6 -25.90 -49.32 -27.18
N SER A 7 -25.36 -49.87 -26.09
CA SER A 7 -25.76 -49.46 -24.74
C SER A 7 -24.67 -48.80 -23.88
N VAL A 8 -23.49 -48.52 -24.43
CA VAL A 8 -22.39 -47.89 -23.64
C VAL A 8 -22.18 -46.42 -24.02
N LEU A 9 -22.88 -45.89 -25.02
CA LEU A 9 -22.70 -44.51 -25.50
C LEU A 9 -23.65 -43.47 -24.87
N LEU A 10 -24.08 -43.67 -23.61
CA LEU A 10 -24.98 -42.74 -22.92
C LEU A 10 -24.53 -42.31 -21.51
N VAL A 11 -23.31 -42.63 -21.07
CA VAL A 11 -22.83 -42.27 -19.71
C VAL A 11 -21.63 -41.31 -19.72
N VAL A 12 -21.21 -40.77 -20.87
CA VAL A 12 -20.05 -39.85 -20.95
C VAL A 12 -20.44 -38.44 -21.44
N MET A 13 -21.56 -37.91 -20.95
CA MET A 13 -21.98 -36.52 -21.21
C MET A 13 -22.57 -35.90 -19.93
N ALA A 14 -21.76 -35.72 -18.90
CA ALA A 14 -22.09 -34.81 -17.79
C ALA A 14 -20.88 -34.41 -16.93
N VAL A 15 -19.66 -34.30 -17.47
CA VAL A 15 -18.56 -33.65 -16.76
C VAL A 15 -17.74 -32.82 -17.75
N ALA A 16 -18.34 -31.75 -18.26
CA ALA A 16 -17.65 -30.73 -19.01
C ALA A 16 -17.92 -29.36 -18.39
N SER A 17 -17.00 -28.96 -17.52
CA SER A 17 -16.48 -27.59 -17.41
C SER A 17 -17.49 -26.47 -17.16
N SER A 18 -17.92 -26.33 -15.91
CA SER A 18 -18.18 -25.00 -15.32
C SER A 18 -16.84 -24.30 -15.05
N LEU A 19 -16.10 -23.95 -16.11
CA LEU A 19 -14.97 -23.03 -16.01
C LEU A 19 -15.46 -21.58 -16.23
N GLY A 20 -16.48 -21.20 -15.44
CA GLY A 20 -16.71 -19.80 -15.16
C GLY A 20 -15.57 -19.34 -14.26
N LYS A 21 -14.67 -18.52 -14.80
CA LYS A 21 -13.69 -17.80 -13.97
C LYS A 21 -14.46 -17.18 -12.81
N PRO A 22 -14.10 -17.43 -11.54
CA PRO A 22 -14.59 -16.57 -10.48
C PRO A 22 -13.88 -15.25 -10.72
N ASP A 23 -14.53 -14.34 -11.44
CA ASP A 23 -14.35 -12.93 -11.20
C ASP A 23 -14.65 -12.77 -9.71
N LYS A 24 -13.59 -12.79 -8.89
CA LYS A 24 -13.65 -12.40 -7.50
C LYS A 24 -14.08 -10.95 -7.56
N ALA A 25 -15.39 -10.73 -7.57
CA ALA A 25 -15.99 -9.44 -7.35
C ALA A 25 -15.45 -8.99 -6.00
N ILE A 26 -14.44 -8.12 -6.05
CA ILE A 26 -13.87 -7.49 -4.87
C ILE A 26 -15.07 -6.83 -4.18
N PRO A 27 -15.45 -7.27 -2.97
CA PRO A 27 -16.58 -6.65 -2.29
C PRO A 27 -16.23 -5.18 -2.15
N LYS A 28 -17.02 -4.30 -2.79
CA LYS A 28 -16.90 -2.86 -2.61
C LYS A 28 -17.07 -2.59 -1.12
N ARG A 29 -15.96 -2.41 -0.42
CA ARG A 29 -15.94 -2.03 0.99
C ARG A 29 -16.83 -0.81 1.12
N GLY A 30 -17.92 -0.94 1.88
CA GLY A 30 -18.82 0.18 2.15
C GLY A 30 -18.02 1.39 2.68
N LYS A 31 -18.52 2.59 2.41
CA LYS A 31 -17.88 3.84 2.85
C LYS A 31 -17.66 3.78 4.36
N ARG A 32 -16.40 3.80 4.80
CA ARG A 32 -16.01 3.80 6.21
C ARG A 32 -16.20 5.19 6.82
N ILE A 33 -16.51 5.24 8.11
CA ILE A 33 -16.55 6.49 8.86
C ILE A 33 -15.13 7.09 8.85
N PRO A 34 -14.96 8.35 8.41
CA PRO A 34 -13.66 9.00 8.41
C PRO A 34 -13.03 8.96 9.80
N GLN A 35 -11.83 8.38 9.91
CA GLN A 35 -11.03 8.54 11.11
C GLN A 35 -10.41 9.94 11.09
N THR A 36 -10.46 10.67 12.20
CA THR A 36 -9.81 11.98 12.34
C THR A 36 -8.29 11.92 12.12
N LEU A 37 -7.71 10.72 12.22
CA LEU A 37 -6.29 10.44 11.99
C LEU A 37 -5.86 10.59 10.52
N SER A 38 -6.77 10.61 9.55
CA SER A 38 -6.40 10.72 8.13
C SER A 38 -5.75 12.06 7.79
N ARG A 39 -6.15 13.14 8.48
CA ARG A 39 -5.77 14.54 8.21
C ARG A 39 -5.94 14.97 6.73
N GLY A 40 -6.82 14.27 6.01
CA GLY A 40 -7.09 14.48 4.58
C GLY A 40 -6.20 13.71 3.61
N TRP A 41 -5.32 12.81 4.07
CA TRP A 41 -4.50 11.96 3.20
C TRP A 41 -5.24 10.74 2.62
N GLY A 42 -6.42 10.42 3.15
CA GLY A 42 -7.22 9.26 2.72
C GLY A 42 -8.21 8.84 3.79
N ASP A 43 -9.41 9.41 3.78
CA ASP A 43 -10.41 9.24 4.85
C ASP A 43 -11.01 7.84 4.93
N GLN A 44 -10.83 7.03 3.87
CA GLN A 44 -11.32 5.66 3.81
C GLN A 44 -10.28 4.63 4.26
N LEU A 45 -9.03 5.07 4.48
CA LEU A 45 -7.95 4.23 4.97
C LEU A 45 -8.04 4.04 6.49
N ILE A 46 -7.46 2.95 6.98
CA ILE A 46 -7.30 2.72 8.42
C ILE A 46 -5.89 3.17 8.80
N TRP A 47 -5.81 4.26 9.55
CA TRP A 47 -4.55 4.87 9.94
C TRP A 47 -4.08 4.35 11.30
N ALA A 48 -2.80 4.00 11.40
CA ALA A 48 -2.17 3.78 12.69
C ALA A 48 -2.02 5.11 13.43
N GLN A 49 -2.06 5.07 14.76
CA GLN A 49 -1.94 6.26 15.61
C GLN A 49 -0.50 6.57 15.99
N THR A 50 0.32 5.54 16.24
CA THR A 50 1.73 5.68 16.62
C THR A 50 2.66 4.86 15.72
N TYR A 51 3.95 5.16 15.75
CA TYR A 51 4.94 4.42 14.98
C TYR A 51 5.08 2.97 15.44
N GLU A 52 5.03 2.74 16.75
CA GLU A 52 5.10 1.41 17.36
C GLU A 52 3.89 0.54 16.96
N GLU A 53 2.69 1.12 16.99
CA GLU A 53 1.48 0.44 16.50
C GLU A 53 1.60 0.12 15.02
N ALA A 54 2.08 1.07 14.21
CA ALA A 54 2.26 0.88 12.78
C ALA A 54 3.27 -0.24 12.47
N LEU A 55 4.40 -0.28 13.18
CA LEU A 55 5.39 -1.37 13.08
C LEU A 55 4.82 -2.71 13.51
N PHE A 56 4.06 -2.73 14.61
CA PHE A 56 3.37 -3.94 15.06
C PHE A 56 2.39 -4.46 14.01
N TRP A 57 1.58 -3.60 13.40
CA TRP A 57 0.67 -3.97 12.32
C TRP A 57 1.42 -4.42 11.07
N ALA A 58 2.51 -3.74 10.68
CA ALA A 58 3.31 -4.07 9.51
C ALA A 58 3.86 -5.48 9.61
N ARG A 59 4.45 -5.82 10.76
CA ARG A 59 4.95 -7.17 11.05
C ARG A 59 3.82 -8.20 11.10
N SER A 60 2.75 -7.91 11.83
CA SER A 60 1.65 -8.86 12.05
C SER A 60 0.85 -9.17 10.78
N LYS A 61 0.70 -8.17 9.90
CA LYS A 61 -0.02 -8.30 8.62
C LYS A 61 0.91 -8.65 7.46
N ASN A 62 2.23 -8.70 7.70
CA ASN A 62 3.27 -8.86 6.69
C ASN A 62 3.12 -7.87 5.52
N LYS A 63 2.95 -6.58 5.85
CA LYS A 63 2.74 -5.49 4.91
C LYS A 63 3.76 -4.37 5.12
N PRO A 64 4.31 -3.77 4.06
CA PRO A 64 5.16 -2.60 4.21
C PRO A 64 4.38 -1.45 4.85
N LEU A 65 5.10 -0.65 5.63
CA LEU A 65 4.59 0.56 6.25
C LEU A 65 5.01 1.77 5.41
N MET A 66 4.05 2.64 5.10
CA MET A 66 4.30 3.97 4.56
C MET A 66 4.11 5.02 5.67
N VAL A 67 5.18 5.74 5.99
CA VAL A 67 5.19 6.83 6.97
C VAL A 67 5.25 8.16 6.24
N ILE A 68 4.31 9.06 6.54
CA ILE A 68 4.22 10.39 5.94
C ILE A 68 4.46 11.44 7.02
N PHE A 69 5.59 12.12 6.98
CA PHE A 69 5.82 13.32 7.78
C PHE A 69 5.32 14.54 7.02
N HIS A 70 4.47 15.34 7.66
CA HIS A 70 3.88 16.53 7.06
C HIS A 70 3.60 17.61 8.11
N LEU A 71 3.25 18.81 7.67
CA LEU A 71 2.72 19.87 8.54
C LEU A 71 1.41 20.38 7.94
N GLU A 72 0.46 20.77 8.80
CA GLU A 72 -0.83 21.30 8.37
C GLU A 72 -0.68 22.64 7.62
N ASP A 73 0.19 23.52 8.14
CA ASP A 73 0.48 24.85 7.57
C ASP A 73 1.68 24.84 6.61
N CYS A 74 1.78 23.81 5.74
CA CYS A 74 2.84 23.71 4.75
C CYS A 74 2.26 23.57 3.32
N PRO A 75 2.52 24.52 2.40
CA PRO A 75 2.02 24.45 1.03
C PRO A 75 2.43 23.19 0.27
N HIS A 76 3.68 22.73 0.45
CA HIS A 76 4.17 21.50 -0.18
C HIS A 76 3.45 20.26 0.35
N SER A 77 3.20 20.21 1.67
CA SER A 77 2.44 19.11 2.29
C SER A 77 1.00 19.10 1.82
N ALA A 78 0.34 20.26 1.75
CA ALA A 78 -1.03 20.39 1.27
C ALA A 78 -1.16 19.97 -0.21
N ALA A 79 -0.22 20.37 -1.06
CA ALA A 79 -0.20 20.00 -2.47
C ALA A 79 -0.05 18.49 -2.66
N MET A 80 0.90 17.87 -1.95
CA MET A 80 1.10 16.42 -2.04
C MET A 80 -0.08 15.63 -1.47
N LYS A 81 -0.63 16.08 -0.34
CA LYS A 81 -1.82 15.50 0.29
C LYS A 81 -3.00 15.45 -0.67
N LYS A 82 -3.28 16.55 -1.37
CA LYS A 82 -4.37 16.62 -2.36
C LYS A 82 -4.23 15.50 -3.38
N VAL A 83 -3.05 15.39 -3.98
CA VAL A 83 -2.79 14.41 -5.03
C VAL A 83 -2.90 12.97 -4.53
N VAL A 84 -2.34 12.66 -3.35
CA VAL A 84 -2.46 11.32 -2.75
C VAL A 84 -3.90 10.97 -2.42
N SER A 85 -4.68 11.94 -1.94
CA SER A 85 -6.08 11.72 -1.54
C SER A 85 -7.04 11.55 -2.73
N GLU A 86 -6.75 12.20 -3.86
CA GLU A 86 -7.58 12.18 -5.07
C GLU A 86 -7.23 11.02 -6.01
N ASP A 87 -6.00 10.50 -5.94
CA ASP A 87 -5.53 9.40 -6.79
C ASP A 87 -6.10 8.04 -6.30
N LYS A 88 -7.00 7.47 -7.12
CA LYS A 88 -7.69 6.21 -6.81
C LYS A 88 -6.74 5.01 -6.76
N GLU A 89 -5.69 5.01 -7.56
CA GLU A 89 -4.73 3.90 -7.60
C GLU A 89 -3.88 3.91 -6.33
N ILE A 90 -3.38 5.08 -5.93
CA ILE A 90 -2.66 5.25 -4.66
C ILE A 90 -3.56 4.83 -3.50
N GLN A 91 -4.79 5.35 -3.40
CA GLN A 91 -5.70 5.00 -2.30
C GLN A 91 -5.99 3.49 -2.25
N ARG A 92 -6.16 2.83 -3.40
CA ARG A 92 -6.37 1.39 -3.47
C ARG A 92 -5.15 0.63 -2.95
N ILE A 93 -3.95 0.96 -3.45
CA ILE A 93 -2.71 0.31 -3.02
C ILE A 93 -2.48 0.52 -1.52
N LEU A 94 -2.77 1.72 -0.99
CA LEU A 94 -2.64 1.98 0.44
C LEU A 94 -3.60 1.13 1.31
N ASP A 95 -4.87 0.97 0.91
CA ASP A 95 -5.83 0.14 1.67
C ASP A 95 -5.52 -1.36 1.58
N GLU A 96 -5.07 -1.82 0.40
CA GLU A 96 -4.89 -3.24 0.11
C GLU A 96 -3.53 -3.77 0.51
N ASP A 97 -2.45 -2.99 0.34
CA ASP A 97 -1.07 -3.49 0.41
C ASP A 97 -0.25 -2.88 1.55
N PHE A 98 -0.63 -1.73 2.12
CA PHE A 98 0.19 -1.03 3.11
C PHE A 98 -0.44 -0.97 4.50
N VAL A 99 0.43 -0.79 5.49
CA VAL A 99 0.08 -0.07 6.73
C VAL A 99 0.42 1.40 6.51
N VAL A 100 -0.45 2.30 6.98
CA VAL A 100 -0.26 3.74 6.76
C VAL A 100 -0.22 4.50 8.08
N LEU A 101 0.72 5.43 8.17
CA LEU A 101 0.91 6.34 9.29
C LEU A 101 1.22 7.73 8.74
N ASN A 102 0.59 8.76 9.30
CA ASN A 102 1.00 10.14 9.07
C ASN A 102 1.28 10.83 10.41
N LEU A 103 2.37 11.60 10.44
CA LEU A 103 2.87 12.29 11.61
C LEU A 103 3.07 13.77 11.30
N VAL A 104 2.70 14.61 12.26
CA VAL A 104 2.93 16.07 12.24
C VAL A 104 4.08 16.49 13.16
N TYR A 105 4.81 15.50 13.67
CA TYR A 105 5.97 15.64 14.54
C TYR A 105 6.99 14.55 14.18
N GLU A 106 8.23 14.77 14.59
CA GLU A 106 9.34 13.84 14.31
C GLU A 106 9.38 12.69 15.34
N THR A 107 9.83 11.52 14.91
CA THR A 107 10.04 10.36 15.79
C THR A 107 11.40 10.39 16.47
N THR A 108 11.59 9.58 17.50
CA THR A 108 12.92 9.35 18.11
C THR A 108 13.85 8.51 17.23
N ASP A 109 13.29 7.76 16.27
CA ASP A 109 14.04 6.95 15.31
C ASP A 109 14.74 7.84 14.27
N LYS A 110 16.08 7.88 14.34
CA LYS A 110 16.93 8.65 13.42
C LYS A 110 16.95 8.08 12.01
N HIS A 111 16.59 6.81 11.81
CA HIS A 111 16.53 6.19 10.50
C HIS A 111 15.37 6.73 9.65
N LEU A 112 14.42 7.45 10.25
CA LEU A 112 13.33 8.15 9.55
C LEU A 112 13.66 9.60 9.14
N SER A 113 14.89 10.05 9.37
CA SER A 113 15.38 11.38 8.93
C SER A 113 16.86 11.37 8.51
N PRO A 114 17.31 10.40 7.67
CA PRO A 114 18.74 10.23 7.37
C PRO A 114 19.35 11.40 6.58
N ASP A 115 18.52 12.21 5.92
CA ASP A 115 18.90 13.40 5.14
C ASP A 115 18.22 14.69 5.64
N GLY A 116 17.70 14.68 6.87
CA GLY A 116 17.09 15.83 7.53
C GLY A 116 15.59 15.72 7.77
N GLN A 117 15.04 16.77 8.38
CA GLN A 117 13.66 16.84 8.88
C GLN A 117 12.78 17.81 8.07
N TYR A 118 12.81 17.70 6.75
CA TYR A 118 11.94 18.49 5.86
C TYR A 118 10.58 17.82 5.67
N VAL A 119 9.58 18.58 5.21
CA VAL A 119 8.24 18.07 4.89
C VAL A 119 7.75 18.55 3.52
N PRO A 120 6.91 17.77 2.80
CA PRO A 120 6.49 16.41 3.13
C PRO A 120 7.62 15.40 2.89
N ARG A 121 7.66 14.36 3.72
CA ARG A 121 8.65 13.27 3.63
C ARG A 121 7.92 11.93 3.70
N ILE A 122 8.13 11.09 2.69
CA ILE A 122 7.47 9.78 2.58
C ILE A 122 8.54 8.70 2.66
N ILE A 123 8.46 7.87 3.69
CA ILE A 123 9.41 6.80 3.97
C ILE A 123 8.68 5.47 4.00
N PHE A 124 9.35 4.43 3.47
CA PHE A 124 8.86 3.07 3.50
C PHE A 124 9.65 2.25 4.50
N VAL A 125 8.96 1.42 5.27
CA VAL A 125 9.55 0.49 6.24
C VAL A 125 9.07 -0.93 5.90
N ASP A 126 10.01 -1.85 5.80
CA ASP A 126 9.75 -3.27 5.55
C ASP A 126 9.18 -3.95 6.81
N PRO A 127 8.35 -5.02 6.70
CA PRO A 127 7.87 -5.80 7.86
C PRO A 127 8.98 -6.35 8.78
N SER A 128 10.22 -6.46 8.28
CA SER A 128 11.41 -6.73 9.09
C SER A 128 11.83 -5.59 10.02
N MET A 129 11.08 -4.49 10.06
CA MET A 129 11.39 -3.22 10.74
C MET A 129 12.59 -2.47 10.15
N THR A 130 12.96 -2.79 8.91
CA THR A 130 14.06 -2.13 8.21
C THR A 130 13.53 -0.96 7.40
N VAL A 131 14.06 0.25 7.63
CA VAL A 131 13.78 1.40 6.78
C VAL A 131 14.36 1.16 5.38
N ARG A 132 13.53 1.31 4.35
CA ARG A 132 13.90 1.11 2.93
C ARG A 132 14.61 2.33 2.36
N ALA A 133 15.83 2.56 2.85
CA ALA A 133 16.68 3.68 2.43
C ALA A 133 17.04 3.64 0.93
N ASP A 134 16.90 2.48 0.28
CA ASP A 134 17.08 2.29 -1.16
C ASP A 134 15.93 2.84 -2.02
N ILE A 135 14.83 3.29 -1.41
CA ILE A 135 13.66 3.85 -2.09
C ILE A 135 13.67 5.37 -1.90
N THR A 136 14.14 6.07 -2.93
CA THR A 136 14.29 7.53 -2.92
C THR A 136 13.48 8.18 -4.04
N GLY A 137 13.10 9.44 -3.81
CA GLY A 137 12.55 10.36 -4.78
C GLY A 137 13.61 10.95 -5.71
N ARG A 138 13.24 12.03 -6.40
CA ARG A 138 14.08 12.64 -7.45
C ARG A 138 15.19 13.53 -6.91
N TYR A 139 15.01 14.13 -5.73
CA TYR A 139 15.86 15.22 -5.24
C TYR A 139 17.01 14.67 -4.39
N SER A 140 18.25 14.83 -4.85
CA SER A 140 19.44 14.32 -4.13
C SER A 140 19.67 14.98 -2.77
N ASN A 141 19.24 16.23 -2.60
CA ASN A 141 19.32 16.95 -1.33
C ASN A 141 18.12 16.72 -0.40
N ARG A 142 17.07 16.04 -0.90
CA ARG A 142 15.81 15.72 -0.20
C ARG A 142 15.28 14.40 -0.73
N MET A 143 15.98 13.32 -0.41
CA MET A 143 15.84 11.99 -0.99
C MET A 143 14.46 11.35 -0.79
N TYR A 144 13.66 11.81 0.16
CA TYR A 144 12.33 11.27 0.48
C TYR A 144 11.22 12.31 0.26
N ALA A 145 11.54 13.44 -0.38
CA ALA A 145 10.56 14.42 -0.84
C ALA A 145 9.95 13.98 -2.17
N TYR A 146 8.65 14.27 -2.31
CA TYR A 146 7.90 14.10 -3.55
C TYR A 146 7.08 15.35 -3.80
N GLU A 147 7.08 15.83 -5.05
CA GLU A 147 6.19 16.90 -5.49
C GLU A 147 4.99 16.32 -6.24
N PRO A 148 3.90 17.08 -6.43
CA PRO A 148 2.75 16.68 -7.24
C PRO A 148 3.09 16.14 -8.64
N THR A 149 4.20 16.56 -9.23
CA THR A 149 4.66 16.06 -10.54
C THR A 149 5.33 14.69 -10.46
N ASP A 150 5.69 14.23 -9.26
CA ASP A 150 6.45 12.99 -9.03
C ASP A 150 5.54 11.79 -8.69
N VAL A 151 4.22 11.91 -8.88
CA VAL A 151 3.23 10.86 -8.54
C VAL A 151 3.55 9.52 -9.17
N LYS A 152 3.96 9.52 -10.45
CA LYS A 152 4.35 8.29 -11.15
C LYS A 152 5.58 7.63 -10.51
N LEU A 153 6.52 8.45 -10.01
CA LEU A 153 7.68 7.96 -9.28
C LEU A 153 7.27 7.43 -7.90
N LEU A 154 6.36 8.11 -7.20
CA LEU A 154 5.82 7.63 -5.93
C LEU A 154 5.14 6.25 -6.12
N LEU A 155 4.30 6.09 -7.14
CA LEU A 155 3.67 4.80 -7.47
C LEU A 155 4.71 3.71 -7.75
N ALA A 156 5.74 4.00 -8.55
CA ALA A 156 6.83 3.06 -8.80
C ALA A 156 7.59 2.68 -7.52
N ASN A 157 7.79 3.64 -6.62
CA ASN A 157 8.42 3.42 -5.31
C ASN A 157 7.52 2.62 -4.36
N MET A 158 6.20 2.81 -4.39
CA MET A 158 5.24 1.96 -3.67
C MET A 158 5.30 0.52 -4.19
N GLU A 159 5.34 0.30 -5.50
CA GLU A 159 5.50 -1.03 -6.09
C GLU A 159 6.87 -1.67 -5.73
N LYS A 160 7.92 -0.87 -5.60
CA LYS A 160 9.22 -1.33 -5.10
C LYS A 160 9.17 -1.69 -3.61
N ALA A 161 8.44 -0.94 -2.79
CA ALA A 161 8.28 -1.20 -1.36
C ALA A 161 7.44 -2.45 -1.07
N LYS A 162 6.48 -2.80 -1.94
CA LYS A 162 5.72 -4.06 -1.89
C LYS A 162 6.59 -5.30 -2.08
N LYS A 163 7.74 -5.16 -2.75
CA LYS A 163 8.75 -6.22 -2.84
C LYS A 163 9.55 -6.23 -1.54
N LEU A 164 9.08 -7.06 -0.61
CA LEU A 164 9.67 -7.22 0.71
C LEU A 164 11.14 -7.66 0.62
N LEU A 165 11.92 -7.26 1.61
CA LEU A 165 13.30 -7.73 1.74
C LEU A 165 13.30 -9.25 1.96
N LYS A 166 14.24 -9.93 1.31
CA LYS A 166 14.45 -11.36 1.58
C LYS A 166 15.05 -11.48 2.98
N THR A 167 14.43 -12.27 3.83
CA THR A 167 15.14 -12.83 4.99
C THR A 167 16.18 -13.79 4.43
N GLU A 168 17.46 -13.40 4.52
CA GLU A 168 18.56 -14.35 4.39
C GLU A 168 18.30 -15.45 5.44
N LEU A 169 18.03 -16.67 4.97
CA LEU A 169 17.84 -17.88 5.75
C LEU A 169 19.10 -18.73 5.64
#